data_AF-A0A9E7R871-F1
#
_entry.id   AF-A0A9E7R871-F1
#
_cell.length_a   1.000
_cell.length_b   1.000
_cell.length_c   1.000
_cell.angle_alpha   90.00
_cell.angle_beta   90.00
_cell.angle_gamma   90.00
#
_symmetry.space_group_name_H-M   'P 1'
#
loop_
_entity.id
_entity.type
_entity.pdbx_description
1 polymer ?
#
loop_
_entity_poly.entity_id
_entity_poly.type
_entity_poly.pdbx_seq_one_letter_code
_entity_poly.pdbx_strand_id
1 'polypeptide(L)' 'MPRTLAEIRRVLRPAAPLFVSGEHGDGSETTYRYRTETGRYFVHWAPGAFREQLAAAGFGVREVQVDETDGVRVLARA' A
#
# COMPACT_ATOMS: atom_id res chain seq x y z
N MET A 1 2.62 4.72 -9.39
CA MET A 1 1.78 3.79 -8.60
C MET A 1 0.49 3.34 -9.30
N PRO A 2 -0.32 4.21 -9.94
CA PRO A 2 -1.63 3.81 -10.49
C PRO A 2 -1.57 2.63 -11.46
N ARG A 3 -0.53 2.59 -12.31
CA ARG A 3 -0.33 1.50 -13.28
C ARG A 3 -0.01 0.15 -12.61
N THR A 4 0.71 0.15 -11.50
CA THR A 4 1.09 -1.09 -10.79
C THR A 4 -0.13 -1.77 -10.18
N LEU A 5 -0.99 -1.02 -9.48
CA LEU A 5 -2.20 -1.56 -8.88
C LEU A 5 -3.19 -2.08 -9.93
N ALA A 6 -3.32 -1.37 -11.06
CA ALA A 6 -4.15 -1.81 -12.18
C ALA A 6 -3.64 -3.14 -12.79
N GLU A 7 -2.33 -3.30 -12.96
CA GLU A 7 -1.76 -4.56 -13.45
C GLU A 7 -1.94 -5.71 -12.46
N ILE A 8 -1.77 -5.45 -11.14
CA ILE A 8 -2.06 -6.44 -10.10
C ILE A 8 -3.55 -6.85 -10.17
N ARG A 9 -4.45 -5.88 -10.31
CA ARG A 9 -5.90 -6.14 -10.42
C ARG A 9 -6.22 -7.00 -11.65
N ARG A 10 -5.52 -6.78 -12.77
CA ARG A 10 -5.71 -7.51 -14.03
C ARG A 10 -5.31 -8.98 -13.93
N VAL A 11 -4.24 -9.31 -13.19
CA VAL A 11 -3.72 -10.69 -13.10
C VAL A 11 -4.37 -11.52 -12.00
N LEU A 12 -4.97 -10.87 -10.99
CA LEU A 12 -5.65 -11.56 -9.91
C LEU A 12 -6.97 -12.18 -10.38
N ARG A 13 -7.27 -13.37 -9.85
CA ARG A 13 -8.59 -14.00 -10.02
C ARG A 13 -9.66 -13.12 -9.36
N PRO A 14 -10.91 -13.13 -9.86
CA PRO A 14 -12.01 -12.44 -9.19
C PRO A 14 -12.12 -12.83 -7.71
N ALA A 15 -12.36 -11.85 -6.84
CA ALA A 15 -12.47 -11.97 -5.39
C ALA A 15 -11.21 -12.47 -4.64
N ALA A 16 -10.07 -12.60 -5.33
CA ALA A 16 -8.81 -12.99 -4.69
C ALA A 16 -8.43 -11.99 -3.59
N PRO A 17 -8.00 -12.46 -2.41
CA PRO A 17 -7.56 -11.57 -1.35
C PRO A 17 -6.26 -10.86 -1.74
N LEU A 18 -6.16 -9.59 -1.37
CA LEU A 18 -4.96 -8.79 -1.44
C LEU A 18 -4.64 -8.27 -0.03
N PHE A 19 -3.42 -8.52 0.42
CA PHE A 19 -2.87 -7.91 1.63
C PHE A 19 -1.70 -7.03 1.22
N VAL A 20 -1.71 -5.77 1.66
CA VAL A 20 -0.59 -4.85 1.46
C VAL A 20 -0.21 -4.21 2.78
N SER A 21 1.09 -4.17 3.07
CA SER A 21 1.64 -3.50 4.23
C SER A 21 2.74 -2.52 3.81
N GLY A 22 2.81 -1.37 4.47
CA GLY A 22 3.84 -0.37 4.25
C GLY A 22 4.08 0.47 5.50
N GLU A 23 5.05 1.38 5.43
CA GLU A 23 5.27 2.37 6.50
C GLU A 23 4.15 3.41 6.45
N HIS A 24 3.65 3.80 7.60
CA HIS A 24 2.66 4.85 7.80
C HIS A 24 3.34 6.23 7.70
N GLY A 25 2.61 7.20 7.18
CA GLY A 25 2.98 8.60 7.23
C GLY A 25 1.98 9.44 6.46
N ASP A 26 2.40 10.61 5.99
CA ASP A 26 1.53 11.59 5.37
C ASP A 26 1.35 11.40 3.84
N GLY A 27 2.07 10.44 3.24
CA GLY A 27 2.04 10.19 1.80
C GLY A 27 2.99 11.07 0.97
N SER A 28 3.76 11.95 1.61
CA SER A 28 4.70 12.88 0.93
C SER A 28 6.17 12.51 1.15
N GLU A 29 6.46 11.72 2.18
CA GLU A 29 7.82 11.39 2.60
C GLU A 29 8.34 10.06 2.03
N THR A 30 9.58 10.08 1.57
CA THR A 30 10.37 8.88 1.32
C THR A 30 11.55 8.83 2.29
N THR A 31 11.62 7.78 3.11
CA THR A 31 12.74 7.61 4.05
C THR A 31 13.76 6.63 3.48
N TYR A 32 15.03 7.03 3.47
CA TYR A 32 16.13 6.11 3.19
C TYR A 32 16.54 5.39 4.48
N ARG A 33 16.29 4.08 4.55
CA ARG A 33 16.66 3.24 5.69
C ARG A 33 17.89 2.42 5.36
N TYR A 34 18.65 2.09 6.41
CA TYR A 34 19.95 1.42 6.39
C TYR A 34 21.03 2.32 5.79
N ARG A 35 21.95 2.83 6.63
CA ARG A 35 23.07 3.72 6.24
C ARG A 35 24.17 2.94 5.48
N THR A 36 23.78 2.11 4.52
CA THR A 36 24.65 1.33 3.66
C THR A 36 24.56 1.85 2.23
N GLU A 37 25.47 1.44 1.34
CA GLU A 37 25.42 1.79 -0.09
C GLU A 37 24.20 1.20 -0.83
N THR A 38 23.52 0.21 -0.22
CA THR A 38 22.35 -0.49 -0.76
C THR A 38 21.07 -0.17 0.02
N GLY A 39 21.04 0.93 0.76
CA GLY A 39 19.88 1.29 1.55
C GLY A 39 18.62 1.43 0.70
N ARG A 40 17.47 1.37 1.36
CA ARG A 40 16.17 1.24 0.69
C ARG A 40 15.34 2.49 0.94
N TYR A 41 14.74 2.99 -0.12
CA TYR A 41 13.70 4.01 -0.02
C TYR A 41 12.38 3.34 0.35
N PHE A 42 11.77 3.82 1.43
CA PHE A 42 10.42 3.45 1.83
C PHE A 42 9.50 4.62 1.51
N VAL A 43 8.40 4.33 0.83
CA VAL A 43 7.30 5.30 0.67
C VAL A 43 6.42 5.18 1.90
N HIS A 44 6.18 6.31 2.54
CA HIS A 44 5.22 6.39 3.64
C HIS A 44 3.82 6.58 3.08
N TRP A 45 2.84 5.90 3.67
CA TRP A 45 1.48 5.85 3.15
C TRP A 45 0.51 6.49 4.13
N ALA A 46 -0.20 7.52 3.65
CA ALA A 46 -1.40 7.99 4.31
C ALA A 46 -2.51 6.94 4.14
N PRO A 47 -3.13 6.44 5.22
CA PRO A 47 -4.11 5.35 5.14
C PRO A 47 -5.30 5.68 4.24
N GLY A 48 -5.79 6.92 4.31
CA GLY A 48 -6.90 7.40 3.48
C GLY A 48 -6.55 7.43 1.99
N ALA A 49 -5.44 8.10 1.64
CA ALA A 49 -4.98 8.16 0.26
C ALA A 49 -4.68 6.77 -0.32
N PHE A 50 -4.14 5.86 0.50
CA PHE A 50 -3.84 4.51 0.07
C PHE A 50 -5.11 3.68 -0.20
N ARG A 51 -6.15 3.84 0.64
CA ARG A 51 -7.48 3.27 0.40
C ARG A 51 -8.07 3.75 -0.91
N GLU A 52 -8.01 5.06 -1.18
CA GLU A 52 -8.53 5.66 -2.41
C GLU A 52 -7.83 5.12 -3.66
N GLN A 53 -6.50 4.96 -3.62
CA GLN A 53 -5.74 4.39 -4.73
C GLN A 53 -6.11 2.93 -5.03
N LEU A 54 -6.33 2.11 -4.01
CA LEU A 54 -6.79 0.73 -4.18
C LEU A 54 -8.21 0.67 -4.75
N ALA A 55 -9.12 1.51 -4.25
CA ALA A 55 -10.48 1.61 -4.78
C ALA A 55 -10.48 2.06 -6.25
N ALA A 56 -9.68 3.07 -6.60
CA ALA A 56 -9.53 3.55 -7.98
C ALA A 56 -8.94 2.49 -8.92
N ALA A 57 -8.12 1.58 -8.40
CA ALA A 57 -7.59 0.43 -9.14
C ALA A 57 -8.57 -0.75 -9.24
N GLY A 58 -9.79 -0.63 -8.70
CA GLY A 58 -10.83 -1.65 -8.78
C GLY A 58 -10.78 -2.72 -7.69
N PHE A 59 -10.11 -2.46 -6.57
CA PHE A 59 -10.14 -3.35 -5.41
C PHE A 59 -11.25 -2.97 -4.43
N GLY A 60 -11.96 -3.98 -3.91
CA GLY A 60 -12.85 -3.82 -2.77
C GLY A 60 -12.06 -3.80 -1.46
N VAL A 61 -11.76 -2.63 -0.93
CA VAL A 61 -11.07 -2.47 0.36
C VAL A 61 -12.01 -2.82 1.51
N ARG A 62 -11.64 -3.79 2.34
CA ARG A 62 -12.41 -4.24 3.51
C ARG A 62 -11.95 -3.55 4.78
N GLU A 63 -10.64 -3.44 4.96
CA GLU A 63 -10.06 -2.97 6.21
C GLU A 63 -8.75 -2.25 5.95
N VAL A 64 -8.53 -1.17 6.72
CA VAL A 64 -7.27 -0.43 6.78
C VAL A 64 -6.94 -0.27 8.26
N GLN A 65 -5.77 -0.76 8.67
CA GLN A 65 -5.28 -0.67 10.04
C GLN A 65 -3.99 0.15 10.07
N VAL A 66 -3.82 0.94 11.12
CA VAL A 66 -2.55 1.57 11.47
C VAL A 66 -2.05 0.88 12.73
N ASP A 67 -0.83 0.37 12.68
CA ASP A 67 -0.19 -0.28 13.81
C ASP A 67 0.47 0.74 14.75
N GLU A 68 0.71 0.31 15.99
CA GLU A 68 1.41 1.08 17.02
C GLU A 68 2.87 1.43 16.64
N THR A 69 3.44 0.77 15.64
CA THR A 69 4.81 0.97 15.15
C THR A 69 4.87 1.69 13.81
N ASP A 70 3.91 2.59 13.52
CA ASP A 70 3.82 3.32 12.25
C ASP A 70 3.75 2.41 11.02
N GLY A 71 3.04 1.28 11.11
CA GLY A 71 2.72 0.45 9.95
C GLY A 71 1.32 0.76 9.43
N VAL A 72 1.11 0.76 8.12
CA VAL A 72 -0.24 0.67 7.54
C VAL A 72 -0.44 -0.71 6.92
N ARG A 73 -1.59 -1.32 7.20
CA ARG A 73 -2.00 -2.60 6.61
C ARG A 73 -3.36 -2.45 5.95
N VAL A 74 -3.49 -3.02 4.77
CA VAL A 74 -4.75 -3.01 4.01
C VAL A 74 -5.12 -4.42 3.59
N LEU A 75 -6.37 -4.80 3.91
CA LEU A 75 -7.01 -6.00 3.40
C LEU A 75 -8.03 -5.59 2.34
N ALA A 76 -7.83 -6.09 1.13
CA ALA A 76 -8.69 -5.83 0.00
C ALA A 76 -8.98 -7.12 -0.79
N ARG A 77 -9.85 -7.01 -1.79
CA ARG A 77 -10.12 -8.09 -2.75
C ARG A 77 -10.16 -7.55 -4.17
N ALA A 78 -9.68 -8.34 -5.12
CA ALA A 78 -9.83 -8.07 -6.54
C ALA A 78 -11.31 -8.10 -6.94
#